data_AF-A0A646KII1-F1
#
_entry.id   AF-A0A646KII1-F1
#
_cell.length_a   1.000
_cell.length_b   1.000
_cell.length_c   1.000
_cell.angle_alpha   90.00
_cell.angle_beta   90.00
_cell.angle_gamma   90.00
#
_symmetry.space_group_name_H-M   'P 1'
#
loop_
_entity.id
_entity.type
_entity.pdbx_description
1 polymer ?
#
loop_
_entity_poly.entity_id
_entity_poly.type
_entity_poly.pdbx_seq_one_letter_code
_entity_poly.pdbx_strand_id
1 'polypeptide(L)'
;MAHGGVDSFKARLRKAVHRARVALRKSAVDYFRGDGSDTLALSGLLLTVPAFTWGTIKIPEWISPAALVLPIVAGALLLRPASLLGLYAACAAGLIVETFVLGPYTDGPARVTPGTVLVVAACGFFGLLIAQFRARVGVPWRRGGTMLFDLRERIRVQSALPRLPKGWHREMALRPAGGQSFSGDFVVAARTNGGRTLEVVLTDVSGKGMDAASRALLLSGAFGGLLGSLPPHGFLPAANGYLLRQDWDEGFATSIHLVLDLESGDYELLSAGHLPALQLNAGTGRWEEKSGEGPLLGVYDGAQFDPVKGSLRPGDVLMLFTDGLVETHERDLAEGMDRLTGEADRYVPSGFEGAAWHLIEAVAKDVNDDRALLLVCRDA
;
A
#
# COMPACT_ATOMS: atom_id res chain seq x y z
N MET A 1 -47.75 34.16 36.06
CA MET A 1 -46.63 34.42 35.11
C MET A 1 -45.39 33.56 35.44
N ALA A 2 -45.50 32.22 35.47
CA ALA A 2 -44.37 31.36 35.87
C ALA A 2 -44.14 30.11 35.00
N HIS A 3 -44.80 29.98 33.85
CA HIS A 3 -44.66 28.80 32.98
C HIS A 3 -43.81 29.00 31.70
N GLY A 4 -43.46 30.24 31.33
CA GLY A 4 -42.68 30.50 30.10
C GLY A 4 -41.15 30.29 30.20
N GLY A 5 -40.60 30.23 31.42
CA GLY A 5 -39.14 30.12 31.63
C GLY A 5 -38.59 28.71 31.47
N VAL A 6 -39.36 27.68 31.83
CA VAL A 6 -38.90 26.28 31.89
C VAL A 6 -38.80 25.64 30.51
N ASP A 7 -39.71 25.96 29.58
CA ASP A 7 -39.68 25.42 28.22
C ASP A 7 -38.59 26.04 27.36
N SER A 8 -38.28 27.33 27.57
CA SER A 8 -37.14 28.01 26.95
C SER A 8 -35.81 27.39 27.40
N PHE A 9 -35.68 27.06 28.69
CA PHE A 9 -34.48 26.41 29.23
C PHE A 9 -34.29 24.99 28.70
N LYS A 10 -35.36 24.16 28.69
CA LYS A 10 -35.32 22.79 28.14
C LYS A 10 -35.00 22.78 26.64
N ALA A 11 -35.53 23.74 25.86
CA ALA A 11 -35.23 23.87 24.44
C ALA A 11 -33.78 24.30 24.17
N ARG A 12 -33.24 25.24 24.96
CA ARG A 12 -31.82 25.64 24.89
C ARG A 12 -30.89 24.49 25.28
N LEU A 13 -31.24 23.72 26.31
CA LEU A 13 -30.48 22.54 26.73
C LEU A 13 -30.47 21.45 25.65
N ARG A 14 -31.61 21.12 25.03
CA ARG A 14 -31.66 20.15 23.92
C ARG A 14 -30.85 20.61 22.71
N LYS A 15 -30.90 21.89 22.32
CA LYS A 15 -30.07 22.44 21.23
C LYS A 15 -28.58 22.46 21.59
N ALA A 16 -28.22 22.68 22.85
CA ALA A 16 -26.83 22.60 23.32
C ALA A 16 -26.31 21.15 23.28
N VAL A 17 -27.09 20.19 23.80
CA VAL A 17 -26.75 18.76 23.78
C VAL A 17 -26.66 18.22 22.35
N HIS A 18 -27.57 18.61 21.45
CA HIS A 18 -27.52 18.19 20.06
C HIS A 18 -26.27 18.74 19.33
N ARG A 19 -25.96 20.04 19.51
CA ARG A 19 -24.75 20.65 18.95
C ARG A 19 -23.48 20.01 19.51
N ALA A 20 -23.44 19.76 20.82
CA ALA A 20 -22.33 19.05 21.45
C ALA A 20 -22.17 17.65 20.84
N ARG A 21 -23.25 16.87 20.68
CA ARG A 21 -23.22 15.52 20.09
C ARG A 21 -22.74 15.50 18.64
N VAL A 22 -23.16 16.47 17.83
CA VAL A 22 -22.71 16.61 16.43
C VAL A 22 -21.24 17.03 16.36
N ALA A 23 -20.81 17.97 17.20
CA ALA A 23 -19.41 18.38 17.28
C ALA A 23 -18.49 17.25 17.78
N LEU A 24 -18.97 16.43 18.73
CA LEU A 24 -18.28 15.26 19.26
C LEU A 24 -18.15 14.18 18.19
N ARG A 25 -19.21 13.94 17.40
CA ARG A 25 -19.19 12.99 16.28
C ARG A 25 -18.23 13.44 15.17
N LYS A 26 -18.27 14.74 14.81
CA LYS A 26 -17.39 15.30 13.77
C LYS A 26 -15.92 15.28 14.21
N SER A 27 -15.62 15.77 15.42
CA SER A 27 -14.26 15.78 15.94
C SER A 27 -13.73 14.37 16.21
N ALA A 28 -14.60 13.41 16.57
CA ALA A 28 -14.21 12.00 16.60
C ALA A 28 -13.82 11.54 15.20
N VAL A 29 -14.66 11.75 14.18
CA VAL A 29 -14.35 11.39 12.79
C VAL A 29 -13.07 12.05 12.30
N ASP A 30 -12.83 13.32 12.61
CA ASP A 30 -11.63 14.05 12.20
C ASP A 30 -10.37 13.55 12.94
N TYR A 31 -10.49 13.20 14.23
CA TYR A 31 -9.45 12.49 14.98
C TYR A 31 -9.16 11.10 14.38
N PHE A 32 -10.19 10.36 13.98
CA PHE A 32 -10.05 9.08 13.27
C PHE A 32 -9.43 9.25 11.87
N ARG A 33 -9.57 10.42 11.25
CA ARG A 33 -8.93 10.75 9.97
C ARG A 33 -7.50 11.24 10.10
N GLY A 34 -6.98 11.51 11.31
CA GLY A 34 -5.57 11.89 11.53
C GLY A 34 -5.28 13.39 11.49
N ASP A 35 -6.25 14.20 11.06
CA ASP A 35 -6.12 15.67 10.98
C ASP A 35 -6.67 16.37 12.24
N GLY A 36 -7.40 15.65 13.10
CA GLY A 36 -8.02 16.19 14.31
C GLY A 36 -7.10 16.28 15.53
N SER A 37 -7.39 17.23 16.42
CA SER A 37 -6.77 17.31 17.76
C SER A 37 -7.15 16.10 18.62
N ASP A 38 -6.20 15.54 19.38
CA ASP A 38 -6.43 14.43 20.31
C ASP A 38 -7.12 14.86 21.63
N THR A 39 -7.59 16.11 21.69
CA THR A 39 -8.26 16.72 22.85
C THR A 39 -9.52 15.97 23.29
N LEU A 40 -10.29 15.38 22.37
CA LEU A 40 -11.45 14.57 22.74
C LEU A 40 -11.04 13.27 23.43
N ALA A 41 -10.05 12.56 22.87
CA ALA A 41 -9.53 11.34 23.47
C ALA A 41 -8.88 11.64 24.83
N LEU A 42 -8.12 12.74 24.92
CA LEU A 42 -7.51 13.20 26.17
C LEU A 42 -8.57 13.53 27.21
N SER A 43 -9.61 14.28 26.84
CA SER A 43 -10.70 14.64 27.76
C SER A 43 -11.44 13.40 28.26
N GLY A 44 -11.72 12.43 27.38
CA GLY A 44 -12.35 11.17 27.77
C GLY A 44 -11.50 10.37 28.76
N LEU A 45 -10.18 10.28 28.52
CA LEU A 45 -9.25 9.58 29.41
C LEU A 45 -9.00 10.33 30.72
N LEU A 46 -8.94 11.66 30.70
CA LEU A 46 -8.81 12.46 31.91
C LEU A 46 -10.02 12.31 32.84
N LEU A 47 -11.21 12.05 32.29
CA LEU A 47 -12.41 11.77 33.10
C LEU A 47 -12.38 10.40 33.78
N THR A 48 -11.61 9.43 33.27
CA THR A 48 -11.52 8.11 33.92
C THR A 48 -10.60 8.15 35.14
N VAL A 49 -9.59 9.04 35.17
CA VAL A 49 -8.69 9.21 36.31
C VAL A 49 -9.45 9.50 37.63
N PRO A 50 -10.30 10.54 37.74
CA PRO A 50 -11.04 10.79 38.97
C PRO A 50 -12.03 9.68 39.31
N ALA A 51 -12.59 9.00 38.30
CA ALA A 51 -13.49 7.87 38.50
C ALA A 51 -12.78 6.67 39.13
N PHE A 52 -11.57 6.34 38.65
CA PHE A 52 -10.75 5.31 39.25
C PHE A 52 -10.32 5.71 40.66
N THR A 53 -9.82 6.93 40.88
CA THR A 53 -9.42 7.37 42.23
C THR A 53 -10.57 7.36 43.22
N TRP A 54 -11.77 7.76 42.79
CA TRP A 54 -12.97 7.68 43.62
C TRP A 54 -13.34 6.22 43.94
N GLY A 55 -13.25 5.35 42.92
CA GLY A 55 -13.46 3.90 43.06
C GLY A 55 -12.51 3.27 44.08
N THR A 56 -11.21 3.59 44.00
CA THR A 56 -10.19 3.13 44.94
C THR A 56 -10.52 3.53 46.38
N ILE A 57 -11.00 4.77 46.59
CA ILE A 57 -11.32 5.29 47.92
C ILE A 57 -12.61 4.67 48.48
N LYS A 58 -13.64 4.44 47.66
CA LYS A 58 -14.95 3.97 48.12
C LYS A 58 -15.12 2.46 48.14
N ILE A 59 -14.48 1.75 47.22
CA ILE A 59 -14.61 0.30 47.06
C ILE A 59 -13.21 -0.31 46.84
N PRO A 60 -12.31 -0.19 47.85
CA PRO A 60 -10.91 -0.60 47.74
C PRO A 60 -10.69 -2.09 47.43
N GLU A 61 -11.67 -2.94 47.73
CA GLU A 61 -11.62 -4.38 47.46
C GLU A 61 -11.74 -4.72 45.96
N TRP A 62 -12.40 -3.86 45.18
CA TRP A 62 -12.66 -4.09 43.76
C TRP A 62 -11.71 -3.29 42.86
N ILE A 63 -11.28 -2.12 43.29
CA ILE A 63 -10.47 -1.20 42.49
C ILE A 63 -9.19 -0.87 43.26
N SER A 64 -8.07 -1.42 42.77
CA SER A 64 -6.74 -1.13 43.29
C SER A 64 -6.21 0.21 42.77
N PRO A 65 -5.35 0.93 43.52
CA PRO A 65 -4.59 2.09 43.02
C PRO A 65 -3.86 1.83 41.69
N ALA A 66 -3.49 0.57 41.41
CA ALA A 66 -2.85 0.19 40.15
C ALA A 66 -3.79 0.30 38.93
N ALA A 67 -5.09 0.46 39.12
CA ALA A 67 -6.07 0.64 38.04
C ALA A 67 -5.78 1.90 37.19
N LEU A 68 -5.04 2.88 37.72
CA LEU A 68 -4.55 4.04 36.98
C LEU A 68 -3.59 3.68 35.82
N VAL A 69 -3.10 2.44 35.75
CA VAL A 69 -2.39 1.93 34.56
C VAL A 69 -3.32 1.87 33.33
N LEU A 70 -4.61 1.59 33.51
CA LEU A 70 -5.56 1.45 32.40
C LEU A 70 -5.68 2.72 31.54
N PRO A 71 -5.92 3.92 32.10
CA PRO A 71 -5.90 5.15 31.30
C PRO A 71 -4.52 5.42 30.69
N ILE A 72 -3.41 5.08 31.37
CA ILE A 72 -2.06 5.25 30.81
C ILE A 72 -1.86 4.38 29.58
N VAL A 73 -2.23 3.09 29.63
CA VAL A 73 -2.11 2.17 28.49
C VAL A 73 -3.03 2.60 27.34
N ALA A 74 -4.28 2.97 27.64
CA ALA A 74 -5.21 3.48 26.64
C ALA A 74 -4.70 4.79 26.01
N GLY A 75 -4.15 5.69 26.83
CA GLY A 75 -3.53 6.94 26.41
C GLY A 75 -2.27 6.71 25.56
N ALA A 76 -1.44 5.74 25.94
CA ALA A 76 -0.27 5.35 25.19
C ALA A 76 -0.62 4.91 23.78
N LEU A 77 -1.81 4.34 23.54
CA LEU A 77 -2.30 3.93 22.21
C LEU A 77 -3.01 5.04 21.43
N LEU A 78 -3.62 6.01 22.11
CA LEU A 78 -4.52 7.00 21.50
C LEU A 78 -3.87 8.39 21.38
N LEU A 79 -3.14 8.84 22.39
CA LEU A 79 -2.71 10.23 22.53
C LEU A 79 -1.37 10.52 21.87
N ARG A 80 -1.14 11.80 21.55
CA ARG A 80 0.18 12.31 21.18
C ARG A 80 1.09 12.34 22.42
N PRO A 81 2.43 12.27 22.27
CA PRO A 81 3.35 12.27 23.41
C PRO A 81 3.14 13.44 24.38
N ALA A 82 2.86 14.65 23.87
CA ALA A 82 2.59 15.82 24.69
C ALA A 82 1.29 15.69 25.53
N SER A 83 0.20 15.23 24.92
CA SER A 83 -1.07 15.00 25.59
C SER A 83 -1.00 13.84 26.59
N LEU A 84 -0.20 12.81 26.28
CA LEU A 84 0.04 11.68 27.17
C LEU A 84 0.78 12.09 28.45
N LEU A 85 1.72 13.04 28.36
CA LEU A 85 2.37 13.61 29.55
C LEU A 85 1.35 14.27 30.49
N GLY A 86 0.36 14.98 29.93
CA GLY A 86 -0.74 15.55 30.70
C GLY A 86 -1.58 14.49 31.42
N LEU A 87 -1.91 13.41 30.73
CA LEU A 87 -2.64 12.27 31.33
C LEU A 87 -1.82 11.56 32.41
N TYR A 88 -0.51 11.40 32.18
CA TYR A 88 0.40 10.79 33.17
C TYR A 88 0.52 11.65 34.42
N ALA A 89 0.63 12.98 34.27
CA ALA A 89 0.62 13.92 35.39
C ALA A 89 -0.70 13.85 36.19
N ALA A 90 -1.84 13.71 35.51
CA ALA A 90 -3.14 13.53 36.18
C ALA A 90 -3.21 12.21 36.96
N CYS A 91 -2.72 11.11 36.39
CA CYS A 91 -2.64 9.81 37.09
C CYS A 91 -1.71 9.90 38.31
N ALA A 92 -0.55 10.55 38.19
CA ALA A 92 0.36 10.77 39.30
C ALA A 92 -0.29 11.60 40.42
N ALA A 93 -1.02 12.67 40.07
CA ALA A 93 -1.80 13.46 41.04
C ALA A 93 -2.88 12.61 41.72
N GLY A 94 -3.58 11.75 40.97
CA GLY A 94 -4.55 10.81 41.52
C GLY A 94 -3.94 9.86 42.56
N LEU A 95 -2.78 9.30 42.24
CA LEU A 95 -2.03 8.41 43.14
C LEU A 95 -1.56 9.14 44.42
N ILE A 96 -1.16 10.41 44.30
CA ILE A 96 -0.80 11.26 45.44
C ILE A 96 -2.03 11.47 46.34
N VAL A 97 -3.20 11.79 45.76
CA VAL A 97 -4.45 11.94 46.51
C VAL A 97 -4.83 10.64 47.22
N GLU A 98 -4.75 9.50 46.54
CA GLU A 98 -5.00 8.18 47.14
C GLU A 98 -4.04 7.91 48.32
N THR A 99 -2.76 8.29 48.20
CA THR A 99 -1.77 8.13 49.27
C THR A 99 -2.14 8.94 50.52
N PHE A 100 -2.58 10.19 50.34
CA PHE A 100 -2.99 11.04 51.46
C PHE A 100 -4.30 10.58 52.11
N VAL A 101 -5.27 10.13 51.32
CA VAL A 101 -6.61 9.75 51.82
C VAL A 101 -6.62 8.36 52.46
N LEU A 102 -5.91 7.39 51.86
CA LEU A 102 -5.86 6.02 52.35
C LEU A 102 -4.86 5.83 53.50
N GLY A 103 -3.94 6.77 53.71
CA GLY A 103 -2.95 6.74 54.78
C GLY A 103 -1.72 5.87 54.47
N PRO A 104 -0.80 5.69 55.44
CA PRO A 104 0.46 4.97 55.25
C PRO A 104 0.25 3.53 54.76
N TYR A 105 1.10 3.06 53.84
CA TYR A 105 0.95 1.72 53.26
C TYR A 105 1.08 0.57 54.28
N THR A 106 1.57 0.85 55.50
CA THR A 106 1.76 -0.12 56.58
C THR A 106 0.46 -0.63 57.19
N ASP A 107 -0.66 0.07 57.03
CA ASP A 107 -1.88 -0.22 57.81
C ASP A 107 -2.99 -0.90 56.99
N GLY A 108 -2.68 -1.50 55.84
CA GLY A 108 -3.63 -2.38 55.14
C GLY A 108 -3.31 -2.69 53.67
N PRO A 109 -3.91 -3.76 53.11
CA PRO A 109 -3.60 -4.28 51.78
C PRO A 109 -4.14 -3.45 50.60
N ALA A 110 -5.09 -2.54 50.83
CA ALA A 110 -5.70 -1.72 49.77
C ALA A 110 -5.16 -0.28 49.69
N ARG A 111 -3.92 -0.06 50.13
CA ARG A 111 -3.25 1.25 50.15
C ARG A 111 -2.23 1.39 49.03
N VAL A 112 -1.81 2.62 48.76
CA VAL A 112 -0.78 2.90 47.75
C VAL A 112 0.57 2.38 48.26
N THR A 113 1.05 1.28 47.68
CA THR A 113 2.36 0.72 48.02
C THR A 113 3.45 1.33 47.13
N PRO A 114 4.73 1.34 47.58
CA PRO A 114 5.85 1.71 46.72
C PRO A 114 5.90 0.89 45.41
N GLY A 115 5.47 -0.37 45.44
CA GLY A 115 5.34 -1.22 44.25
C GLY A 115 4.31 -0.68 43.26
N THR A 116 3.17 -0.17 43.74
CA THR A 116 2.15 0.43 42.89
C THR A 116 2.65 1.70 42.21
N VAL A 117 3.38 2.54 42.94
CA VAL A 117 4.03 3.75 42.39
C VAL A 117 5.01 3.35 41.27
N LEU A 118 5.84 2.34 41.51
CA LEU A 118 6.80 1.83 40.53
C LEU A 118 6.11 1.30 39.27
N VAL A 119 5.03 0.51 39.41
CA VAL A 119 4.28 -0.04 38.28
C VAL A 119 3.64 1.07 37.44
N VAL A 120 2.94 2.02 38.08
CA VAL A 120 2.32 3.15 37.38
C VAL A 120 3.37 4.00 36.67
N ALA A 121 4.52 4.24 37.30
CA ALA A 121 5.62 4.99 36.70
C ALA A 121 6.26 4.25 35.52
N ALA A 122 6.53 2.94 35.66
CA ALA A 122 7.07 2.11 34.58
C ALA A 122 6.11 2.05 33.39
N CYS A 123 4.81 1.83 33.63
CA CYS A 123 3.80 1.86 32.58
C CYS A 123 3.70 3.24 31.89
N GLY A 124 3.85 4.33 32.65
CA GLY A 124 3.94 5.68 32.10
C GLY A 124 5.15 5.84 31.18
N PHE A 125 6.33 5.39 31.62
CA PHE A 125 7.57 5.44 30.85
C PHE A 125 7.48 4.60 29.56
N PHE A 126 7.09 3.33 29.65
CA PHE A 126 6.89 2.48 28.46
C PHE A 126 5.78 3.01 27.56
N GLY A 127 4.72 3.57 28.13
CA GLY A 127 3.66 4.23 27.37
C GLY A 127 4.16 5.43 26.56
N LEU A 128 5.03 6.26 27.15
CA LEU A 128 5.70 7.35 26.46
C LEU A 128 6.65 6.86 25.37
N LEU A 129 7.43 5.80 25.62
CA LEU A 129 8.26 5.18 24.60
C LEU A 129 7.42 4.70 23.42
N ILE A 130 6.34 3.94 23.66
CA ILE A 130 5.41 3.48 22.63
C ILE A 130 4.82 4.67 21.85
N ALA A 131 4.39 5.72 22.54
CA ALA A 131 3.86 6.93 21.91
C ALA A 131 4.90 7.68 21.07
N GLN A 132 6.17 7.74 21.52
CA GLN A 132 7.27 8.35 20.77
C GLN A 132 7.67 7.52 19.55
N PHE A 133 7.73 6.20 19.69
CA PHE A 133 7.95 5.30 18.55
C PHE A 133 6.83 5.45 17.52
N ARG A 134 5.56 5.46 17.96
CA ARG A 134 4.42 5.73 17.07
C ARG A 134 4.54 7.09 16.38
N ALA A 135 4.94 8.14 17.09
CA ALA A 135 5.11 9.47 16.52
C ALA A 135 6.25 9.53 15.49
N ARG A 136 7.38 8.84 15.76
CA ARG A 136 8.53 8.76 14.85
C ARG A 136 8.22 7.99 13.57
N VAL A 137 7.45 6.91 13.67
CA VAL A 137 7.07 6.10 12.50
C VAL A 137 6.12 6.88 11.57
N GLY A 138 5.51 7.99 12.03
CA GLY A 138 4.69 8.87 11.18
C GLY A 138 3.40 8.22 10.64
N VAL A 139 3.17 6.94 10.93
CA VAL A 139 1.98 6.18 10.54
C VAL A 139 0.95 6.28 11.68
N PRO A 140 -0.20 6.93 11.46
CA PRO A 140 -1.31 6.82 12.39
C PRO A 140 -1.70 5.34 12.49
N TRP A 141 -1.63 4.76 13.69
CA TRP A 141 -1.86 3.33 13.98
C TRP A 141 -3.19 2.76 13.41
N ARG A 142 -4.14 3.62 13.02
CA ARG A 142 -5.42 3.23 12.41
C ARG A 142 -5.42 3.23 10.87
N ARG A 143 -4.25 3.43 10.27
CA ARG A 143 -4.01 3.58 8.84
C ARG A 143 -2.74 2.82 8.40
N GLY A 144 -2.41 1.68 9.02
CA GLY A 144 -1.34 0.79 8.50
C GLY A 144 -1.54 0.44 7.02
N GLY A 145 -2.81 0.41 6.57
CA GLY A 145 -3.16 0.27 5.17
C GLY A 145 -3.00 1.53 4.30
N THR A 146 -2.81 2.76 4.82
CA THR A 146 -2.81 3.94 3.94
C THR A 146 -1.49 4.27 3.30
N MET A 147 -0.34 3.98 3.93
CA MET A 147 0.93 4.10 3.20
C MET A 147 1.00 3.06 2.09
N LEU A 148 0.58 1.83 2.39
CA LEU A 148 0.52 0.75 1.42
C LEU A 148 -0.51 1.02 0.31
N PHE A 149 -1.66 1.60 0.65
CA PHE A 149 -2.66 2.03 -0.32
C PHE A 149 -2.17 3.22 -1.15
N ASP A 150 -1.50 4.21 -0.55
CA ASP A 150 -0.94 5.35 -1.28
C ASP A 150 0.17 4.89 -2.23
N LEU A 151 1.00 3.94 -1.79
CA LEU A 151 2.00 3.27 -2.63
C LEU A 151 1.32 2.56 -3.81
N ARG A 152 0.28 1.77 -3.55
CA ARG A 152 -0.55 1.13 -4.59
C ARG A 152 -1.04 2.13 -5.61
N GLU A 153 -1.65 3.21 -5.11
CA GLU A 153 -2.35 4.15 -5.96
C GLU A 153 -1.35 4.92 -6.81
N ARG A 154 -0.18 5.24 -6.27
CA ARG A 154 0.92 5.85 -7.04
C ARG A 154 1.45 4.92 -8.12
N ILE A 155 1.76 3.66 -7.79
CA ILE A 155 2.21 2.67 -8.79
C ILE A 155 1.13 2.49 -9.86
N ARG A 156 -0.14 2.31 -9.46
CA ARG A 156 -1.27 2.15 -10.38
C ARG A 156 -1.47 3.35 -11.30
N VAL A 157 -1.33 4.57 -10.76
CA VAL A 157 -1.45 5.82 -11.54
C VAL A 157 -0.30 5.93 -12.54
N GLN A 158 0.91 5.52 -12.16
CA GLN A 158 2.06 5.49 -13.06
C GLN A 158 1.94 4.38 -14.13
N SER A 159 1.28 3.27 -13.82
CA SER A 159 1.02 2.17 -14.74
C SER A 159 -0.15 2.39 -15.70
N ALA A 160 -0.69 3.61 -15.81
CA ALA A 160 -1.79 3.88 -16.73
C ALA A 160 -1.33 3.84 -18.19
N LEU A 161 -1.91 2.95 -19.00
CA LEU A 161 -1.63 2.91 -20.43
C LEU A 161 -2.18 4.15 -21.16
N PRO A 162 -1.43 4.71 -22.13
CA PRO A 162 -1.92 5.82 -22.94
C PRO A 162 -3.07 5.37 -23.85
N ARG A 163 -3.89 6.34 -24.28
CA ARG A 163 -4.95 6.08 -25.26
C ARG A 163 -4.34 5.78 -26.63
N LEU A 164 -4.66 4.60 -27.18
CA LEU A 164 -4.28 4.19 -28.53
C LEU A 164 -5.24 4.76 -29.59
N PRO A 165 -4.77 4.94 -30.83
CA PRO A 165 -5.62 5.37 -31.95
C PRO A 165 -6.69 4.30 -32.28
N LYS A 166 -7.64 4.66 -33.15
CA LYS A 166 -8.64 3.70 -33.67
C LYS A 166 -7.93 2.54 -34.39
N GLY A 167 -8.47 1.34 -34.29
CA GLY A 167 -7.85 0.13 -34.83
C GLY A 167 -6.88 -0.57 -33.86
N TRP A 168 -6.76 -0.07 -32.62
CA TRP A 168 -5.85 -0.62 -31.61
C TRP A 168 -6.54 -0.77 -30.26
N HIS A 169 -6.41 -1.95 -29.67
CA HIS A 169 -6.87 -2.29 -28.35
C HIS A 169 -5.69 -2.57 -27.41
N ARG A 170 -5.92 -2.25 -26.13
CA ARG A 170 -4.96 -2.46 -25.05
C ARG A 170 -5.68 -2.75 -23.77
N GLU A 171 -5.18 -3.73 -23.05
CA GLU A 171 -5.71 -4.16 -21.77
C GLU A 171 -4.56 -4.45 -20.83
N MET A 172 -4.77 -4.17 -19.55
CA MET A 172 -3.76 -4.39 -18.53
C MET A 172 -4.41 -4.74 -17.21
N ALA A 173 -3.86 -5.74 -16.54
CA ALA A 173 -4.19 -6.06 -15.16
C ALA A 173 -2.91 -6.26 -14.36
N LEU A 174 -2.91 -5.71 -13.14
CA LEU A 174 -1.88 -5.90 -12.13
C LEU A 174 -2.56 -6.46 -10.87
N ARG A 175 -2.06 -7.58 -10.35
CA ARG A 175 -2.61 -8.25 -9.17
C ARG A 175 -1.50 -8.57 -8.16
N PRO A 176 -1.49 -7.84 -7.03
CA PRO A 176 -0.56 -8.09 -5.93
C PRO A 176 -0.56 -9.52 -5.36
N ALA A 177 0.59 -9.94 -4.84
CA ALA A 177 0.72 -11.14 -4.01
C ALA A 177 -0.12 -11.06 -2.72
N GLY A 178 -0.75 -12.16 -2.31
CA GLY A 178 -1.25 -12.37 -0.94
C GLY A 178 -2.31 -11.42 -0.43
N GLY A 179 -3.05 -10.75 -1.32
CA GLY A 179 -4.00 -9.71 -0.93
C GLY A 179 -3.33 -8.48 -0.33
N GLN A 180 -2.00 -8.34 -0.50
CA GLN A 180 -1.28 -7.12 -0.18
C GLN A 180 -1.79 -5.99 -1.06
N SER A 181 -1.64 -4.76 -0.58
CA SER A 181 -2.08 -3.60 -1.34
C SER A 181 -0.96 -3.03 -2.20
N PHE A 182 0.10 -3.75 -2.56
CA PHE A 182 1.16 -3.23 -3.44
C PHE A 182 1.79 -4.37 -4.22
N SER A 183 2.43 -4.06 -5.35
CA SER A 183 3.08 -5.03 -6.23
C SER A 183 4.52 -4.60 -6.48
N GLY A 184 5.46 -5.55 -6.55
CA GLY A 184 6.79 -5.35 -7.11
C GLY A 184 6.74 -5.09 -8.62
N ASP A 185 5.72 -5.63 -9.28
CA ASP A 185 5.46 -5.45 -10.70
C ASP A 185 4.87 -4.07 -11.00
N PHE A 186 5.37 -3.45 -12.06
CA PHE A 186 4.79 -2.23 -12.59
C PHE A 186 4.93 -2.14 -14.10
N VAL A 187 4.08 -1.32 -14.69
CA VAL A 187 4.13 -0.99 -16.12
C VAL A 187 4.40 0.50 -16.25
N VAL A 188 5.15 0.90 -17.25
CA VAL A 188 5.27 2.30 -17.66
C VAL A 188 5.02 2.34 -19.15
N ALA A 189 4.12 3.21 -19.60
CA ALA A 189 3.81 3.32 -21.01
C ALA A 189 3.68 4.77 -21.45
N ALA A 190 4.19 5.07 -22.64
CA ALA A 190 4.12 6.39 -23.24
C ALA A 190 3.87 6.29 -24.74
N ARG A 191 3.21 7.31 -25.30
CA ARG A 191 3.15 7.50 -26.75
C ARG A 191 4.17 8.56 -27.13
N THR A 192 5.16 8.16 -27.91
CA THR A 192 6.32 8.98 -28.31
C THR A 192 6.26 9.25 -29.82
N ASN A 193 7.22 10.02 -30.33
CA ASN A 193 7.28 10.41 -31.74
C ASN A 193 5.97 11.01 -32.29
N GLY A 194 5.45 12.05 -31.62
CA GLY A 194 4.16 12.67 -31.99
C GLY A 194 2.94 11.77 -31.79
N GLY A 195 3.11 10.68 -31.05
CA GLY A 195 2.08 9.67 -30.80
C GLY A 195 2.13 8.48 -31.75
N ARG A 196 3.02 8.45 -32.73
CA ARG A 196 3.12 7.33 -33.68
C ARG A 196 3.65 6.05 -33.03
N THR A 197 4.54 6.18 -32.05
CA THR A 197 5.17 5.05 -31.38
C THR A 197 4.54 4.86 -30.01
N LEU A 198 4.14 3.63 -29.69
CA LEU A 198 3.79 3.20 -28.35
C LEU A 198 5.02 2.52 -27.74
N GLU A 199 5.50 3.05 -26.62
CA GLU A 199 6.51 2.40 -25.82
C GLU A 199 5.87 1.87 -24.54
N VAL A 200 6.10 0.60 -24.23
CA VAL A 200 5.62 -0.04 -22.99
C VAL A 200 6.76 -0.79 -22.33
N VAL A 201 6.93 -0.60 -21.04
CA VAL A 201 7.91 -1.27 -20.22
C VAL A 201 7.16 -2.00 -19.12
N LEU A 202 7.26 -3.33 -19.10
CA LEU A 202 6.81 -4.15 -17.98
C LEU A 202 8.04 -4.57 -17.19
N THR A 203 8.04 -4.33 -15.88
CA THR A 203 9.17 -4.58 -15.00
C THR A 203 8.70 -5.32 -13.77
N ASP A 204 9.43 -6.36 -13.39
CA ASP A 204 9.32 -7.05 -12.11
C ASP A 204 10.60 -6.81 -11.31
N VAL A 205 10.42 -6.40 -10.06
CA VAL A 205 11.50 -5.98 -9.17
C VAL A 205 11.77 -7.07 -8.16
N SER A 206 13.03 -7.52 -8.12
CA SER A 206 13.45 -8.55 -7.18
C SER A 206 13.20 -8.18 -5.72
N GLY A 207 12.85 -9.21 -4.94
CA GLY A 207 12.60 -9.12 -3.52
C GLY A 207 11.14 -9.35 -3.18
N LYS A 208 10.78 -9.11 -1.91
CA LYS A 208 9.40 -9.26 -1.44
C LYS A 208 9.05 -8.26 -0.36
N GLY A 209 7.77 -7.97 -0.22
CA GLY A 209 7.25 -7.10 0.83
C GLY A 209 7.63 -5.63 0.62
N MET A 210 7.82 -4.91 1.73
CA MET A 210 7.95 -3.45 1.71
C MET A 210 9.12 -2.91 0.90
N ASP A 211 10.25 -3.60 0.92
CA ASP A 211 11.46 -3.12 0.25
C ASP A 211 11.27 -3.19 -1.27
N ALA A 212 10.77 -4.32 -1.79
CA ALA A 212 10.42 -4.46 -3.21
C ALA A 212 9.39 -3.41 -3.66
N ALA A 213 8.37 -3.14 -2.84
CA ALA A 213 7.37 -2.12 -3.13
C ALA A 213 7.94 -0.69 -3.22
N SER A 214 8.87 -0.37 -2.31
CA SER A 214 9.53 0.94 -2.31
C SER A 214 10.44 1.13 -3.53
N ARG A 215 11.14 0.05 -3.92
CA ARG A 215 11.98 0.00 -5.12
C ARG A 215 11.12 0.12 -6.37
N ALA A 216 10.02 -0.62 -6.47
CA ALA A 216 9.06 -0.55 -7.56
C ALA A 216 8.53 0.87 -7.76
N LEU A 217 8.15 1.58 -6.69
CA LEU A 217 7.69 2.98 -6.80
C LEU A 217 8.80 3.94 -7.28
N LEU A 218 10.03 3.76 -6.78
CA LEU A 218 11.15 4.60 -7.19
C LEU A 218 11.51 4.33 -8.66
N LEU A 219 11.53 3.06 -9.07
CA LEU A 219 11.81 2.64 -10.43
C LEU A 219 10.70 3.03 -11.41
N SER A 220 9.42 2.88 -11.07
CA SER A 220 8.31 3.30 -11.92
C SER A 220 8.35 4.81 -12.18
N GLY A 221 8.71 5.62 -11.17
CA GLY A 221 8.94 7.05 -11.34
C GLY A 221 10.15 7.37 -12.24
N ALA A 222 11.28 6.70 -12.02
CA ALA A 222 12.48 6.91 -12.82
C ALA A 222 12.27 6.48 -14.28
N PHE A 223 11.70 5.30 -14.50
CA PHE A 223 11.43 4.74 -15.82
C PHE A 223 10.40 5.59 -16.56
N GLY A 224 9.37 6.08 -15.87
CA GLY A 224 8.42 7.06 -16.40
C GLY A 224 9.07 8.36 -16.89
N GLY A 225 10.15 8.81 -16.23
CA GLY A 225 10.93 9.97 -16.69
C GLY A 225 11.86 9.67 -17.86
N LEU A 226 12.40 8.45 -17.95
CA LEU A 226 13.28 8.02 -19.04
C LEU A 226 12.52 7.72 -20.34
N LEU A 227 11.33 7.13 -20.22
CA LEU A 227 10.50 6.72 -21.36
C LEU A 227 10.05 7.95 -22.17
N GLY A 228 10.42 7.98 -23.45
CA GLY A 228 10.18 9.12 -24.34
C GLY A 228 11.13 10.31 -24.19
N SER A 229 11.98 10.33 -23.16
CA SER A 229 13.09 11.30 -23.04
C SER A 229 14.36 10.81 -23.73
N LEU A 230 14.48 9.51 -23.96
CA LEU A 230 15.59 8.85 -24.64
C LEU A 230 15.13 8.20 -25.95
N PRO A 231 16.04 7.97 -26.92
CA PRO A 231 15.78 7.03 -28.00
C PRO A 231 15.41 5.65 -27.42
N PRO A 232 14.54 4.86 -28.08
CA PRO A 232 14.04 3.62 -27.50
C PRO A 232 15.13 2.65 -27.03
N HIS A 233 16.16 2.42 -27.85
CA HIS A 233 17.30 1.54 -27.50
C HIS A 233 18.20 2.09 -26.37
N GLY A 234 18.06 3.37 -26.02
CA GLY A 234 18.78 3.98 -24.91
C GLY A 234 18.10 3.77 -23.55
N PHE A 235 16.85 3.29 -23.54
CA PHE A 235 16.07 3.14 -22.31
C PHE A 235 16.66 2.09 -21.36
N LEU A 236 16.79 0.82 -21.78
CA LEU A 236 17.30 -0.26 -20.91
C LEU A 236 18.73 -0.02 -20.41
N PRO A 237 19.70 0.46 -21.24
CA PRO A 237 21.01 0.85 -20.73
C PRO A 237 20.97 1.94 -19.65
N ALA A 238 20.13 2.97 -19.83
CA ALA A 238 19.97 4.03 -18.85
C ALA A 238 19.28 3.55 -17.56
N ALA A 239 18.28 2.67 -17.69
CA ALA A 239 17.61 2.02 -16.58
C ALA A 239 18.58 1.15 -15.77
N ASN A 240 19.39 0.32 -16.45
CA ASN A 240 20.44 -0.49 -15.84
C ASN A 240 21.44 0.38 -15.04
N GLY A 241 21.94 1.45 -15.66
CA GLY A 241 22.83 2.39 -14.99
C GLY A 241 22.18 3.10 -13.81
N TYR A 242 20.87 3.34 -13.85
CA TYR A 242 20.12 3.90 -12.72
C TYR A 242 20.06 2.92 -11.54
N LEU A 243 19.74 1.64 -11.79
CA LEU A 243 19.71 0.60 -10.76
C LEU A 243 21.09 0.41 -10.12
N LEU A 244 22.16 0.32 -10.92
CA LEU A 244 23.53 0.15 -10.44
C LEU A 244 23.97 1.28 -9.47
N ARG A 245 23.45 2.51 -9.66
CA ARG A 245 23.75 3.63 -8.76
C ARG A 245 22.97 3.59 -7.44
N GLN A 246 21.93 2.77 -7.32
CA GLN A 246 21.18 2.66 -6.07
C GLN A 246 21.92 1.82 -5.02
N ASP A 247 22.87 0.97 -5.45
CA ASP A 247 23.73 0.15 -4.58
C ASP A 247 22.92 -0.67 -3.55
N TRP A 248 21.88 -1.34 -4.03
CA TRP A 248 21.02 -2.18 -3.19
C TRP A 248 21.61 -3.58 -3.04
N ASP A 249 21.69 -4.09 -1.80
CA ASP A 249 22.25 -5.42 -1.48
C ASP A 249 21.63 -6.58 -2.30
N GLU A 250 20.33 -6.48 -2.62
CA GLU A 250 19.58 -7.46 -3.42
C GLU A 250 18.69 -6.75 -4.45
N GLY A 251 19.26 -5.86 -5.28
CA GLY A 251 18.49 -4.96 -6.14
C GLY A 251 18.68 -5.17 -7.64
N PHE A 252 18.06 -6.20 -8.20
CA PHE A 252 17.91 -6.36 -9.65
C PHE A 252 16.45 -6.30 -10.08
N ALA A 253 16.20 -6.19 -11.37
CA ALA A 253 14.86 -6.24 -11.94
C ALA A 253 14.88 -6.95 -13.29
N THR A 254 13.83 -7.70 -13.59
CA THR A 254 13.53 -8.16 -14.94
C THR A 254 12.72 -7.08 -15.65
N SER A 255 12.96 -6.86 -16.95
CA SER A 255 12.18 -5.87 -17.70
C SER A 255 12.05 -6.24 -19.18
N ILE A 256 10.91 -5.95 -19.78
CA ILE A 256 10.70 -6.03 -21.23
C ILE A 256 10.21 -4.69 -21.74
N HIS A 257 10.86 -4.19 -22.79
CA HIS A 257 10.56 -2.92 -23.43
C HIS A 257 10.03 -3.18 -24.85
N LEU A 258 8.74 -2.93 -25.04
CA LEU A 258 8.06 -2.94 -26.31
C LEU A 258 8.11 -1.54 -26.94
N VAL A 259 8.56 -1.49 -28.19
CA VAL A 259 8.54 -0.30 -29.05
C VAL A 259 7.68 -0.64 -30.26
N LEU A 260 6.45 -0.14 -30.31
CA LEU A 260 5.46 -0.47 -31.34
C LEU A 260 5.13 0.76 -32.19
N ASP A 261 5.34 0.68 -33.49
CA ASP A 261 4.86 1.65 -34.45
C ASP A 261 3.36 1.41 -34.74
N LEU A 262 2.50 2.33 -34.31
CA LEU A 262 1.04 2.18 -34.39
C LEU A 262 0.48 2.41 -35.81
N GLU A 263 1.31 2.85 -36.76
CA GLU A 263 0.92 3.06 -38.15
C GLU A 263 1.15 1.78 -38.98
N SER A 264 2.37 1.25 -38.92
CA SER A 264 2.79 0.03 -39.62
C SER A 264 2.36 -1.24 -38.89
N GLY A 265 2.35 -1.23 -37.56
CA GLY A 265 2.24 -2.41 -36.70
C GLY A 265 3.58 -3.09 -36.41
N ASP A 266 4.69 -2.58 -36.93
CA ASP A 266 6.01 -3.14 -36.68
C ASP A 266 6.44 -2.83 -35.24
N TYR A 267 7.09 -3.80 -34.60
CA TYR A 267 7.53 -3.65 -33.22
C TYR A 267 8.93 -4.21 -33.00
N GLU A 268 9.55 -3.71 -31.95
CA GLU A 268 10.78 -4.23 -31.37
C GLU A 268 10.56 -4.55 -29.89
N LEU A 269 11.10 -5.68 -29.44
CA LEU A 269 11.09 -6.13 -28.05
C LEU A 269 12.52 -6.23 -27.56
N LEU A 270 12.87 -5.46 -26.53
CA LEU A 270 14.14 -5.59 -25.83
C LEU A 270 13.87 -6.23 -24.47
N SER A 271 14.65 -7.24 -24.09
CA SER A 271 14.47 -7.94 -22.80
C SER A 271 15.72 -7.78 -21.93
N ALA A 272 15.51 -7.52 -20.65
CA ALA A 272 16.50 -7.52 -19.60
C ALA A 272 16.20 -8.68 -18.63
N GLY A 273 16.53 -9.90 -19.06
CA GLY A 273 16.27 -11.14 -18.31
C GLY A 273 14.79 -11.44 -18.05
N HIS A 274 13.87 -10.82 -18.80
CA HIS A 274 12.43 -11.04 -18.64
C HIS A 274 11.92 -12.17 -19.55
N LEU A 275 10.74 -12.70 -19.23
CA LEU A 275 10.09 -13.79 -19.97
C LEU A 275 9.77 -13.39 -21.41
N PRO A 276 9.73 -14.37 -22.34
CA PRO A 276 9.36 -14.11 -23.72
C PRO A 276 7.93 -13.58 -23.81
N ALA A 277 7.71 -12.61 -24.71
CA ALA A 277 6.37 -12.19 -25.06
C ALA A 277 5.67 -13.28 -25.87
N LEU A 278 4.34 -13.35 -25.80
CA LEU A 278 3.56 -14.29 -26.61
C LEU A 278 2.77 -13.54 -27.68
N GLN A 279 2.96 -13.89 -28.95
CA GLN A 279 2.20 -13.33 -30.06
C GLN A 279 1.23 -14.36 -30.63
N LEU A 280 -0.06 -14.03 -30.68
CA LEU A 280 -1.04 -14.75 -31.48
C LEU A 280 -1.03 -14.23 -32.91
N ASN A 281 -0.78 -15.13 -33.86
CA ASN A 281 -0.95 -14.84 -35.27
C ASN A 281 -2.39 -15.18 -35.69
N ALA A 282 -3.19 -14.17 -36.04
CA ALA A 282 -4.61 -14.36 -36.37
C ALA A 282 -4.83 -15.20 -37.64
N GLY A 283 -3.89 -15.14 -38.59
CA GLY A 283 -3.98 -15.91 -39.83
C GLY A 283 -3.80 -17.42 -39.65
N THR A 284 -3.03 -17.83 -38.63
CA THR A 284 -2.74 -19.25 -38.35
C THR A 284 -3.41 -19.76 -37.08
N GLY A 285 -3.86 -18.87 -36.20
CA GLY A 285 -4.37 -19.19 -34.87
C GLY A 285 -3.31 -19.77 -33.93
N ARG A 286 -2.04 -19.49 -34.17
CA ARG A 286 -0.92 -20.04 -33.37
C ARG A 286 -0.27 -18.96 -32.52
N TRP A 287 0.11 -19.37 -31.31
CA TRP A 287 0.96 -18.59 -30.41
C TRP A 287 2.44 -18.82 -30.73
N GLU A 288 3.21 -17.74 -30.76
CA GLU A 288 4.65 -17.75 -30.95
C GLU A 288 5.33 -16.97 -29.82
N GLU A 289 6.39 -17.54 -29.25
CA GLU A 289 7.27 -16.84 -28.32
C GLU A 289 8.16 -15.83 -29.04
N LYS A 290 8.29 -14.64 -28.45
CA LYS A 290 9.17 -13.55 -28.89
C LYS A 290 10.12 -13.23 -27.75
N SER A 291 11.25 -13.92 -27.74
CA SER A 291 12.26 -13.81 -26.69
C SER A 291 13.35 -12.81 -27.09
N GLY A 292 13.50 -11.72 -26.33
CA GLY A 292 14.67 -10.85 -26.44
C GLY A 292 15.83 -11.37 -25.60
N GLU A 293 17.06 -10.97 -25.94
CA GLU A 293 18.26 -11.34 -25.18
C GLU A 293 18.83 -10.12 -24.43
N GLY A 294 19.18 -10.33 -23.16
CA GLY A 294 19.85 -9.33 -22.33
C GLY A 294 19.93 -9.75 -20.86
N PRO A 295 20.95 -9.28 -20.11
CA PRO A 295 21.09 -9.60 -18.69
C PRO A 295 20.03 -8.89 -17.84
N LEU A 296 19.88 -9.32 -16.59
CA LEU A 296 19.04 -8.62 -15.60
C LEU A 296 19.52 -7.17 -15.39
N LEU A 297 18.59 -6.25 -15.16
CA LEU A 297 18.93 -4.88 -14.80
C LEU A 297 19.57 -4.84 -13.41
N GLY A 298 20.60 -4.01 -13.23
CA GLY A 298 21.27 -3.79 -11.95
C GLY A 298 22.38 -4.78 -11.63
N VAL A 299 22.70 -5.72 -12.54
CA VAL A 299 23.72 -6.77 -12.29
C VAL A 299 25.08 -6.46 -12.91
N TYR A 300 25.11 -6.06 -14.18
CA TYR A 300 26.36 -5.83 -14.92
C TYR A 300 26.38 -4.42 -15.52
N ASP A 301 27.49 -3.71 -15.35
CA ASP A 301 27.73 -2.46 -16.06
C ASP A 301 28.00 -2.71 -17.56
N GLY A 302 27.60 -1.77 -18.42
CA GLY A 302 27.76 -1.89 -19.86
C GLY A 302 26.93 -3.00 -20.54
N ALA A 303 25.84 -3.46 -19.89
CA ALA A 303 24.91 -4.43 -20.46
C ALA A 303 24.38 -4.00 -21.84
N GLN A 304 24.33 -4.96 -22.77
CA GLN A 304 23.72 -4.80 -24.08
C GLN A 304 22.37 -5.54 -24.11
N PHE A 305 21.40 -4.94 -24.78
CA PHE A 305 20.04 -5.44 -24.89
C PHE A 305 19.66 -5.44 -26.37
N ASP A 306 19.61 -6.63 -26.96
CA ASP A 306 19.40 -6.77 -28.40
C ASP A 306 17.89 -6.92 -28.71
N PRO A 307 17.35 -6.12 -29.65
CA PRO A 307 15.93 -6.15 -29.96
C PRO A 307 15.57 -7.36 -30.82
N VAL A 308 14.46 -8.01 -30.49
CA VAL A 308 13.75 -8.90 -31.41
C VAL A 308 12.64 -8.14 -32.12
N LYS A 309 12.61 -8.27 -33.44
CA LYS A 309 11.64 -7.57 -34.31
C LYS A 309 10.47 -8.47 -34.65
N GLY A 310 9.30 -7.85 -34.75
CA GLY A 310 8.10 -8.50 -35.25
C GLY A 310 7.12 -7.49 -35.83
N SER A 311 5.95 -7.97 -36.22
CA SER A 311 4.89 -7.13 -36.75
C SER A 311 3.54 -7.65 -36.26
N LEU A 312 2.72 -6.74 -35.73
CA LEU A 312 1.34 -6.98 -35.34
C LEU A 312 0.42 -6.68 -36.52
N ARG A 313 0.00 -7.75 -37.19
CA ARG A 313 -0.96 -7.67 -38.30
C ARG A 313 -2.37 -7.46 -37.75
N PRO A 314 -3.32 -6.98 -38.58
CA PRO A 314 -4.73 -6.94 -38.20
C PRO A 314 -5.20 -8.30 -37.65
N GLY A 315 -5.81 -8.27 -36.47
CA GLY A 315 -6.24 -9.44 -35.70
C GLY A 315 -5.20 -10.03 -34.74
N ASP A 316 -3.90 -9.73 -34.91
CA ASP A 316 -2.85 -10.28 -34.05
C ASP A 316 -2.92 -9.69 -32.64
N VAL A 317 -2.45 -10.49 -31.68
CA VAL A 317 -2.39 -10.12 -30.26
C VAL A 317 -0.96 -10.30 -29.75
N LEU A 318 -0.45 -9.35 -28.99
CA LEU A 318 0.80 -9.46 -28.25
C LEU A 318 0.53 -9.43 -26.75
N MET A 319 1.09 -10.38 -26.01
CA MET A 319 0.99 -10.50 -24.57
C MET A 319 2.35 -10.34 -23.90
N LEU A 320 2.43 -9.46 -22.91
CA LEU A 320 3.56 -9.33 -21.98
C LEU A 320 3.07 -9.68 -20.57
N PHE A 321 3.83 -10.46 -19.83
CA PHE A 321 3.43 -10.91 -18.50
C PHE A 321 4.63 -11.15 -17.61
N THR A 322 4.38 -11.15 -16.30
CA THR A 322 5.38 -11.52 -15.29
C THR A 322 5.34 -13.00 -14.95
N ASP A 323 6.42 -13.48 -14.38
CA ASP A 323 6.60 -14.89 -14.00
C ASP A 323 5.55 -15.36 -13.00
N GLY A 324 5.13 -14.52 -12.04
CA GLY A 324 4.06 -14.87 -11.10
C GLY A 324 2.71 -15.24 -11.75
N LEU A 325 2.52 -14.98 -13.06
CA LEU A 325 1.35 -15.46 -13.82
C LEU A 325 1.47 -16.92 -14.25
N VAL A 326 2.67 -17.37 -14.60
CA VAL A 326 2.93 -18.65 -15.26
C VAL A 326 3.73 -19.63 -14.39
N GLU A 327 4.59 -19.13 -13.52
CA GLU A 327 5.41 -19.91 -12.60
C GLU A 327 4.72 -20.05 -11.24
N THR A 328 4.70 -21.27 -10.71
CA THR A 328 4.21 -21.54 -9.35
C THR A 328 5.03 -22.64 -8.70
N HIS A 329 4.96 -22.80 -7.38
CA HIS A 329 5.61 -23.92 -6.69
C HIS A 329 5.19 -25.31 -7.20
N GLU A 330 4.01 -25.43 -7.80
CA GLU A 330 3.44 -26.71 -8.25
C GLU A 330 3.55 -26.92 -9.77
N ARG A 331 3.92 -25.88 -10.54
CA ARG A 331 3.93 -25.90 -12.01
C ARG A 331 5.16 -25.21 -12.55
N ASP A 332 5.80 -25.85 -13.51
CA ASP A 332 6.90 -25.21 -14.23
C ASP A 332 6.40 -24.14 -15.21
N LEU A 333 7.35 -23.35 -15.72
CA LEU A 333 7.11 -22.26 -16.64
C LEU A 333 6.40 -22.71 -17.92
N ALA A 334 6.75 -23.88 -18.46
CA ALA A 334 6.21 -24.38 -19.72
C ALA A 334 4.73 -24.76 -19.58
N GLU A 335 4.37 -25.49 -18.51
CA GLU A 335 2.98 -25.81 -18.20
C GLU A 335 2.15 -24.54 -17.95
N GLY A 336 2.75 -23.54 -17.28
CA GLY A 336 2.15 -22.23 -17.08
C GLY A 336 1.81 -21.50 -18.38
N MET A 337 2.76 -21.46 -19.32
CA MET A 337 2.58 -20.85 -20.64
C MET A 337 1.55 -21.58 -21.50
N ASP A 338 1.56 -22.91 -21.49
CA ASP A 338 0.57 -23.74 -22.21
C ASP A 338 -0.85 -23.46 -21.69
N ARG A 339 -1.01 -23.33 -20.37
CA ARG A 339 -2.29 -22.98 -19.78
C ARG A 339 -2.71 -21.55 -20.10
N LEU A 340 -1.78 -20.60 -20.08
CA LEU A 340 -2.06 -19.19 -20.43
C LEU A 340 -2.54 -19.05 -21.87
N THR A 341 -1.85 -19.67 -22.83
CA THR A 341 -2.23 -19.66 -24.25
C THR A 341 -3.56 -20.38 -24.47
N GLY A 342 -3.79 -21.52 -23.82
CA GLY A 342 -5.05 -22.27 -23.92
C GLY A 342 -6.27 -21.51 -23.38
N GLU A 343 -6.11 -20.73 -22.30
CA GLU A 343 -7.19 -19.84 -21.84
C GLU A 343 -7.33 -18.60 -22.73
N ALA A 344 -6.23 -18.02 -23.22
CA ALA A 344 -6.26 -16.88 -24.13
C ALA A 344 -7.04 -17.19 -25.42
N ASP A 345 -6.87 -18.38 -26.00
CA ASP A 345 -7.61 -18.84 -27.19
C ASP A 345 -9.13 -18.83 -27.00
N ARG A 346 -9.62 -19.04 -25.77
CA ARG A 346 -11.05 -19.00 -25.47
C ARG A 346 -11.60 -17.59 -25.39
N TYR A 347 -10.78 -16.63 -24.97
CA TYR A 347 -11.18 -15.25 -24.72
C TYR A 347 -11.01 -14.33 -25.93
N VAL A 348 -9.96 -14.51 -26.73
CA VAL A 348 -9.68 -13.68 -27.92
C VAL A 348 -10.90 -13.53 -28.85
N PRO A 349 -11.70 -14.58 -29.14
CA PRO A 349 -12.89 -14.45 -29.98
C PRO A 349 -14.05 -13.64 -29.36
N SER A 350 -14.11 -13.56 -28.02
CA SER A 350 -15.20 -12.91 -27.27
C SER A 350 -15.00 -11.41 -27.07
N GLY A 351 -13.85 -10.88 -27.50
CA GLY A 351 -13.46 -9.49 -27.32
C GLY A 351 -12.41 -9.32 -26.22
N PHE A 352 -11.72 -8.18 -26.26
CA PHE A 352 -10.59 -7.92 -25.37
C PHE A 352 -10.99 -7.25 -24.06
N GLU A 353 -12.18 -6.66 -23.96
CA GLU A 353 -12.57 -5.87 -22.78
C GLU A 353 -12.51 -6.70 -21.49
N GLY A 354 -11.63 -6.31 -20.56
CA GLY A 354 -11.39 -7.03 -19.30
C GLY A 354 -10.64 -8.37 -19.42
N ALA A 355 -10.16 -8.74 -20.62
CA ALA A 355 -9.49 -10.02 -20.86
C ALA A 355 -8.25 -10.22 -19.98
N ALA A 356 -7.45 -9.17 -19.75
CA ALA A 356 -6.26 -9.26 -18.91
C ALA A 356 -6.60 -9.70 -17.47
N TRP A 357 -7.66 -9.14 -16.88
CA TRP A 357 -8.11 -9.54 -15.53
C TRP A 357 -8.62 -10.98 -15.51
N HIS A 358 -9.42 -11.37 -16.51
CA HIS A 358 -9.97 -12.72 -16.61
C HIS A 358 -8.88 -13.78 -16.78
N LEU A 359 -7.85 -13.52 -17.59
CA LEU A 359 -6.73 -14.43 -17.78
C LEU A 359 -5.91 -14.61 -16.50
N ILE A 360 -5.64 -13.53 -15.77
CA ILE A 360 -4.97 -13.63 -14.45
C ILE A 360 -5.80 -14.50 -13.48
N GLU A 361 -7.12 -14.31 -13.43
CA GLU A 361 -8.00 -15.12 -12.57
C GLU A 361 -8.10 -16.59 -13.03
N ALA A 362 -8.05 -16.87 -14.34
CA ALA A 362 -8.18 -18.23 -14.87
C ALA A 362 -6.89 -19.07 -14.68
N VAL A 363 -5.73 -18.44 -14.85
CA VAL A 363 -4.43 -19.12 -14.86
C VAL A 363 -3.81 -19.21 -13.46
N ALA A 364 -4.00 -18.17 -12.65
CA ALA A 364 -3.23 -17.96 -11.42
C ALA A 364 -4.08 -17.54 -10.22
N LYS A 365 -5.34 -17.95 -10.11
CA LYS A 365 -6.27 -17.54 -9.03
C LYS A 365 -5.68 -17.59 -7.62
N ASP A 366 -5.12 -18.75 -7.25
CA ASP A 366 -4.65 -19.05 -5.89
C ASP A 366 -3.13 -18.87 -5.74
N VAL A 367 -2.49 -18.21 -6.72
CA VAL A 367 -1.04 -17.94 -6.69
C VAL A 367 -0.76 -16.74 -5.80
N ASN A 368 0.21 -16.93 -4.89
CA ASN A 368 0.63 -15.94 -3.92
C ASN A 368 1.84 -15.14 -4.42
N ASP A 369 1.72 -14.61 -5.64
CA ASP A 369 2.75 -13.80 -6.27
C ASP A 369 2.17 -12.57 -6.98
N ASP A 370 3.05 -11.62 -7.26
CA ASP A 370 2.77 -10.44 -8.07
C ASP A 370 2.56 -10.87 -9.52
N ARG A 371 1.48 -10.35 -10.14
CA ARG A 371 1.04 -10.78 -11.47
C ARG A 371 0.70 -9.57 -12.30
N ALA A 372 1.38 -9.46 -13.43
CA ALA A 372 1.08 -8.49 -14.46
C ALA A 372 0.74 -9.19 -15.76
N LEU A 373 -0.27 -8.67 -16.45
CA LEU A 373 -0.59 -9.06 -17.82
C LEU A 373 -0.97 -7.82 -18.61
N LEU A 374 -0.30 -7.64 -19.74
CA LEU A 374 -0.57 -6.62 -20.74
C LEU A 374 -0.93 -7.30 -22.05
N LEU A 375 -2.02 -6.86 -22.66
CA LEU A 375 -2.44 -7.25 -24.00
C LEU A 375 -2.42 -6.02 -24.92
N VAL A 376 -1.85 -6.17 -26.11
CA VAL A 376 -1.95 -5.20 -27.20
C VAL A 376 -2.46 -5.93 -28.44
N CYS A 377 -3.52 -5.40 -29.04
CA CYS A 377 -4.16 -6.02 -30.19
C CYS A 377 -4.40 -4.96 -31.28
N ARG A 378 -4.27 -5.39 -32.55
CA ARG A 378 -4.65 -4.61 -33.70
C ARG A 378 -5.97 -5.14 -34.25
N ASP A 379 -6.96 -4.27 -34.44
CA ASP A 379 -8.24 -4.66 -35.02
C ASP A 379 -8.06 -5.28 -36.41
N ALA A 380 -8.95 -6.25 -36.72
CA ALA A 380 -8.98 -6.98 -37.98
C ALA A 380 -9.42 -6.12 -39.17
#